data_AF-A0A554IPG3-F1
#
_entry.id   AF-A0A554IPG3-F1
#
_cell.length_a   1.000
_cell.length_b   1.000
_cell.length_c   1.000
_cell.angle_alpha   90.00
_cell.angle_beta   90.00
_cell.angle_gamma   90.00
#
_symmetry.space_group_name_H-M   'P 1'
#
loop_
_entity.id
_entity.type
_entity.pdbx_description
1 polymer ?
#
loop_
_entity_poly.entity_id
_entity_poly.type
_entity_poly.pdbx_seq_one_letter_code
_entity_poly.pdbx_strand_id
1 'polypeptide(L)'
;MNQPIHLIGSGQTRFGEWWGKSLKDLMDEAANAALTGTPCTALDIDMIVVANMLAEVTNEQAHLGSMASSILPHHPPALRVESACGSGAFALHTACAFLESGRAQTVLVIGVEKMTDVSADDVSSALMGAADSEKDRPSGLTFPGIFGLIASRYMHEYGLTREDLSLVSAVHHRQAMENPFAQFRSSITPETVSRSPLIAHPLRLLDCSPVSDGAAAVVLSTKFVSPLRLAASQTSTDHLSVVDRLSLTSFPATQDACERALQESELHLADISALETHDCFSIAALINLEDLGFADPGDSIRVYRRLYEGETGPLSVNRSGGLKACGHPVSATGIKQLIDVGKQLTTTGDRFGMAHNFGGACATCAIHILENLDARSIL
;
A
#
# COMPACT_ATOMS: atom_id res chain seq x y z
N MET A 1 -6.91 20.35 -1.28
CA MET A 1 -5.56 20.91 -1.53
C MET A 1 -5.62 22.37 -1.98
N ASN A 2 -4.71 23.22 -1.46
CA ASN A 2 -4.69 24.65 -1.79
C ASN A 2 -3.84 25.03 -3.01
N GLN A 3 -2.97 24.12 -3.46
CA GLN A 3 -2.15 24.27 -4.67
C GLN A 3 -1.93 22.90 -5.33
N PRO A 4 -1.74 22.83 -6.66
CA PRO A 4 -1.49 21.57 -7.35
C PRO A 4 -0.19 20.90 -6.89
N ILE A 5 -0.26 19.63 -6.49
CA ILE A 5 0.91 18.80 -6.17
C ILE A 5 1.08 17.76 -7.28
N HIS A 6 2.16 17.86 -8.03
CA HIS A 6 2.47 16.98 -9.14
C HIS A 6 3.36 15.81 -8.70
N LEU A 7 3.05 14.61 -9.20
CA LEU A 7 3.89 13.43 -9.13
C LEU A 7 4.86 13.47 -10.32
N ILE A 8 6.05 14.03 -10.14
CA ILE A 8 6.99 14.32 -11.23
C ILE A 8 7.96 13.18 -11.52
N GLY A 9 8.07 12.22 -10.61
CA GLY A 9 8.98 11.09 -10.70
C GLY A 9 8.56 9.94 -9.80
N SER A 10 8.86 8.72 -10.21
CA SER A 10 8.55 7.50 -9.47
C SER A 10 9.57 6.42 -9.74
N GLY A 11 9.95 5.66 -8.72
CA GLY A 11 10.91 4.56 -8.81
C GLY A 11 10.59 3.48 -7.78
N GLN A 12 10.90 2.24 -8.09
CA GLN A 12 10.80 1.14 -7.13
C GLN A 12 11.82 0.06 -7.46
N THR A 13 12.32 -0.61 -6.42
CA THR A 13 13.08 -1.84 -6.59
C THR A 13 12.11 -2.96 -6.97
N ARG A 14 12.63 -4.05 -7.55
CA ARG A 14 11.87 -5.29 -7.53
C ARG A 14 11.72 -5.75 -6.07
N PHE A 15 10.55 -6.24 -5.69
CA PHE A 15 10.32 -6.78 -4.35
C PHE A 15 10.68 -8.26 -4.31
N GLY A 16 11.24 -8.72 -3.19
CA GLY A 16 11.70 -10.10 -3.05
C GLY A 16 12.61 -10.28 -1.85
N GLU A 17 13.49 -11.27 -1.92
CA GLU A 17 14.48 -11.55 -0.87
C GLU A 17 15.85 -11.09 -1.38
N TRP A 18 16.39 -10.03 -0.79
CA TRP A 18 17.60 -9.36 -1.27
C TRP A 18 18.76 -9.52 -0.28
N TRP A 19 19.34 -10.70 -0.23
CA TRP A 19 20.47 -11.03 0.67
C TRP A 19 21.75 -10.22 0.45
N GLY A 20 21.92 -9.65 -0.74
CA GLY A 20 23.11 -8.87 -1.12
C GLY A 20 22.93 -7.36 -1.10
N LYS A 21 21.80 -6.84 -0.60
CA LYS A 21 21.50 -5.40 -0.55
C LYS A 21 21.19 -4.99 0.88
N SER A 22 21.75 -3.85 1.30
CA SER A 22 21.38 -3.22 2.57
C SER A 22 20.10 -2.40 2.44
N LEU A 23 19.55 -1.97 3.59
CA LEU A 23 18.46 -0.99 3.64
C LEU A 23 18.79 0.28 2.85
N LYS A 24 20.04 0.77 2.93
CA LYS A 24 20.50 1.97 2.22
C LYS A 24 20.61 1.73 0.71
N ASP A 25 21.07 0.56 0.28
CA ASP A 25 21.17 0.24 -1.16
C ASP A 25 19.78 0.22 -1.81
N LEU A 26 18.77 -0.32 -1.09
CA LEU A 26 17.38 -0.30 -1.56
C LEU A 26 16.83 1.13 -1.64
N MET A 27 17.08 1.98 -0.63
CA MET A 27 16.69 3.40 -0.67
C MET A 27 17.32 4.12 -1.87
N ASP A 28 18.63 3.94 -2.07
CA ASP A 28 19.39 4.60 -3.13
C ASP A 28 18.90 4.18 -4.53
N GLU A 29 18.65 2.88 -4.75
CA GLU A 29 18.12 2.38 -6.02
C GLU A 29 16.74 2.98 -6.34
N ALA A 30 15.82 2.99 -5.37
CA ALA A 30 14.49 3.55 -5.58
C ALA A 30 14.53 5.08 -5.81
N ALA A 31 15.35 5.81 -5.03
CA ALA A 31 15.51 7.26 -5.17
C ALA A 31 16.13 7.63 -6.52
N ASN A 32 17.18 6.93 -6.95
CA ASN A 32 17.80 7.13 -8.26
C ASN A 32 16.82 6.85 -9.40
N ALA A 33 16.04 5.76 -9.30
CA ALA A 33 14.99 5.46 -10.27
C ALA A 33 13.91 6.55 -10.30
N ALA A 34 13.52 7.10 -9.14
CA ALA A 34 12.51 8.15 -9.05
C ALA A 34 12.98 9.50 -9.59
N LEU A 35 14.27 9.81 -9.54
CA LEU A 35 14.87 11.04 -10.08
C LEU A 35 15.20 10.93 -11.58
N THR A 36 15.34 9.71 -12.09
CA THR A 36 15.72 9.47 -13.50
C THR A 36 14.63 9.95 -14.45
N GLY A 37 14.99 10.80 -15.42
CA GLY A 37 14.06 11.30 -16.44
C GLY A 37 13.05 12.33 -15.93
N THR A 38 13.22 12.84 -14.71
CA THR A 38 12.38 13.91 -14.15
C THR A 38 12.83 15.30 -14.60
N PRO A 39 11.96 16.32 -14.50
CA PRO A 39 12.35 17.71 -14.81
C PRO A 39 13.23 18.36 -13.73
N CYS A 40 13.56 17.65 -12.64
CA CYS A 40 14.34 18.17 -11.52
C CYS A 40 15.66 17.38 -11.35
N THR A 41 16.59 17.96 -10.59
CA THR A 41 17.83 17.28 -10.19
C THR A 41 17.80 16.93 -8.70
N ALA A 42 18.73 16.09 -8.25
CA ALA A 42 18.88 15.80 -6.83
C ALA A 42 19.00 17.06 -5.95
N LEU A 43 19.65 18.11 -6.46
CA LEU A 43 19.85 19.39 -5.75
C LEU A 43 18.56 20.22 -5.62
N ASP A 44 17.51 19.90 -6.37
CA ASP A 44 16.20 20.55 -6.26
C ASP A 44 15.35 19.99 -5.12
N ILE A 45 15.77 18.89 -4.47
CA ILE A 45 15.03 18.27 -3.37
C ILE A 45 15.22 19.11 -2.10
N ASP A 46 14.13 19.73 -1.63
CA ASP A 46 14.13 20.56 -0.42
C ASP A 46 14.03 19.70 0.86
N MET A 47 13.36 18.55 0.76
CA MET A 47 13.10 17.69 1.91
C MET A 47 12.94 16.22 1.51
N ILE A 48 13.33 15.31 2.40
CA ILE A 48 13.06 13.88 2.29
C ILE A 48 12.11 13.42 3.40
N VAL A 49 11.06 12.69 3.02
CA VAL A 49 10.19 11.98 3.96
C VAL A 49 10.43 10.49 3.77
N VAL A 50 11.08 9.85 4.74
CA VAL A 50 11.33 8.40 4.70
C VAL A 50 10.31 7.64 5.53
N ALA A 51 9.71 6.59 4.97
CA ALA A 51 8.81 5.66 5.63
C ALA A 51 9.54 4.36 5.95
N ASN A 52 9.48 3.95 7.20
CA ASN A 52 10.00 2.65 7.66
C ASN A 52 9.34 2.25 8.98
N MET A 53 9.05 0.95 9.13
CA MET A 53 8.44 0.39 10.33
C MET A 53 9.44 -0.48 11.11
N LEU A 54 10.19 -1.35 10.44
CA LEU A 54 10.83 -2.48 11.11
C LEU A 54 12.34 -2.33 11.32
N ALA A 55 13.00 -1.34 10.73
CA ALA A 55 14.47 -1.30 10.69
C ALA A 55 15.14 -1.22 12.07
N GLU A 56 14.48 -0.66 13.09
CA GLU A 56 15.00 -0.67 14.46
C GLU A 56 15.12 -2.09 15.03
N VAL A 57 14.28 -3.02 14.56
CA VAL A 57 14.26 -4.41 15.00
C VAL A 57 14.99 -5.32 14.01
N THR A 58 14.72 -5.19 12.70
CA THR A 58 15.25 -6.10 11.67
C THR A 58 16.66 -5.74 11.22
N ASN A 59 17.10 -4.49 11.43
CA ASN A 59 18.39 -4.00 10.95
C ASN A 59 19.17 -3.24 12.03
N GLU A 60 18.64 -3.18 13.27
CA GLU A 60 19.21 -2.42 14.40
C GLU A 60 19.46 -0.93 14.06
N GLN A 61 18.64 -0.36 13.17
CA GLN A 61 18.87 0.94 12.58
C GLN A 61 17.69 1.90 12.79
N ALA A 62 17.86 2.86 13.68
CA ALA A 62 16.98 4.02 13.85
C ALA A 62 17.40 5.18 12.91
N HIS A 63 17.08 6.44 13.26
CA HIS A 63 17.57 7.67 12.63
C HIS A 63 17.57 7.70 11.09
N LEU A 64 16.56 7.07 10.48
CA LEU A 64 16.53 6.86 9.02
C LEU A 64 16.41 8.14 8.21
N GLY A 65 15.92 9.24 8.80
CA GLY A 65 15.96 10.55 8.14
C GLY A 65 17.40 10.94 7.75
N SER A 66 18.35 10.84 8.67
CA SER A 66 19.76 11.13 8.35
C SER A 66 20.36 10.13 7.35
N MET A 67 19.96 8.86 7.41
CA MET A 67 20.39 7.86 6.44
C MET A 67 19.88 8.20 5.03
N ALA A 68 18.60 8.53 4.90
CA ALA A 68 18.00 8.91 3.62
C ALA A 68 18.60 10.23 3.09
N SER A 69 18.82 11.22 3.96
CA SER A 69 19.50 12.47 3.59
C SER A 69 20.89 12.23 2.98
N SER A 70 21.63 11.24 3.49
CA SER A 70 22.98 10.91 3.02
C SER A 70 23.05 10.29 1.62
N ILE A 71 21.91 9.91 1.02
CA ILE A 71 21.90 9.40 -0.37
C ILE A 71 21.95 10.53 -1.40
N LEU A 72 21.63 11.77 -1.00
CA LEU A 72 21.66 12.94 -1.88
C LEU A 72 22.89 13.83 -1.58
N PRO A 73 23.47 14.47 -2.61
CA PRO A 73 24.77 15.16 -2.49
C PRO A 73 24.76 16.40 -1.58
N HIS A 74 23.61 17.03 -1.35
CA HIS A 74 23.47 18.24 -0.55
C HIS A 74 22.85 18.01 0.83
N HIS A 75 22.56 16.74 1.20
CA HIS A 75 22.07 16.35 2.52
C HIS A 75 20.84 17.18 2.96
N PRO A 76 19.73 17.16 2.19
CA PRO A 76 18.56 17.94 2.55
C PRO A 76 17.95 17.49 3.89
N PRO A 77 17.21 18.38 4.57
CA PRO A 77 16.42 18.01 5.74
C PRO A 77 15.59 16.75 5.50
N ALA A 78 15.54 15.86 6.48
CA ALA A 78 14.84 14.60 6.35
C ALA A 78 14.25 14.13 7.68
N LEU A 79 13.11 13.44 7.61
CA LEU A 79 12.45 12.85 8.79
C LEU A 79 11.89 11.47 8.48
N ARG A 80 11.69 10.66 9.53
CA ARG A 80 11.01 9.36 9.44
C ARG A 80 9.52 9.52 9.78
N VAL A 81 8.65 8.95 8.96
CA VAL A 81 7.23 8.70 9.26
C VAL A 81 7.01 7.22 9.48
N GLU A 82 6.23 6.88 10.50
CA GLU A 82 5.85 5.51 10.83
C GLU A 82 4.36 5.48 11.15
N SER A 83 3.66 4.51 10.59
CA SER A 83 2.24 4.19 10.81
C SER A 83 1.97 2.74 10.38
N ALA A 84 2.74 1.80 10.93
CA ALA A 84 2.77 0.39 10.60
C ALA A 84 2.92 0.15 9.07
N CYS A 85 2.16 -0.78 8.50
CA CYS A 85 2.11 -1.02 7.06
C CYS A 85 1.54 0.17 6.25
N GLY A 86 0.96 1.17 6.94
CA GLY A 86 0.48 2.43 6.40
C GLY A 86 1.59 3.47 6.18
N SER A 87 2.82 3.22 6.66
CA SER A 87 3.89 4.23 6.75
C SER A 87 4.17 4.96 5.43
N GLY A 88 4.18 4.24 4.31
CA GLY A 88 4.43 4.84 2.98
C GLY A 88 3.34 5.83 2.58
N ALA A 89 2.07 5.50 2.82
CA ALA A 89 0.96 6.39 2.48
C ALA A 89 0.87 7.57 3.45
N PHE A 90 1.20 7.40 4.73
CA PHE A 90 1.32 8.52 5.67
C PHE A 90 2.51 9.43 5.35
N ALA A 91 3.60 8.89 4.79
CA ALA A 91 4.72 9.69 4.30
C ALA A 91 4.32 10.55 3.08
N LEU A 92 3.50 10.03 2.16
CA LEU A 92 2.91 10.82 1.08
C LEU A 92 2.05 11.97 1.62
N HIS A 93 1.17 11.68 2.59
CA HIS A 93 0.32 12.71 3.21
C HIS A 93 1.17 13.77 3.94
N THR A 94 2.21 13.35 4.65
CA THR A 94 3.17 14.24 5.31
C THR A 94 3.90 15.13 4.30
N ALA A 95 4.31 14.59 3.15
CA ALA A 95 4.91 15.37 2.07
C ALA A 95 3.94 16.41 1.51
N CYS A 96 2.65 16.08 1.38
CA CYS A 96 1.62 17.04 0.99
C CYS A 96 1.57 18.23 1.96
N ALA A 97 1.60 17.98 3.27
CA ALA A 97 1.60 19.06 4.27
C ALA A 97 2.83 20.00 4.16
N PHE A 98 4.02 19.46 3.85
CA PHE A 98 5.22 20.29 3.62
C PHE A 98 5.11 21.13 2.35
N LEU A 99 4.56 20.55 1.28
CA LEU A 99 4.32 21.24 0.02
C LEU A 99 3.28 22.35 0.20
N GLU A 100 2.10 22.03 0.74
CA GLU A 100 0.99 22.97 0.97
C GLU A 100 1.35 24.13 1.90
N SER A 101 2.17 23.89 2.91
CA SER A 101 2.66 24.95 3.80
C SER A 101 3.72 25.86 3.18
N GLY A 102 4.26 25.50 2.01
CA GLY A 102 5.35 26.21 1.35
C GLY A 102 6.71 26.03 2.05
N ARG A 103 6.83 25.10 3.01
CA ARG A 103 8.10 24.77 3.69
C ARG A 103 9.05 23.98 2.78
N ALA A 104 8.52 23.32 1.76
CA ALA A 104 9.24 22.69 0.67
C ALA A 104 8.47 22.93 -0.63
N GLN A 105 9.15 22.92 -1.78
CA GLN A 105 8.54 22.96 -3.11
C GLN A 105 8.74 21.65 -3.87
N THR A 106 9.75 20.86 -3.51
CA THR A 106 9.99 19.53 -4.06
C THR A 106 10.41 18.58 -2.94
N VAL A 107 9.64 17.51 -2.75
CA VAL A 107 9.83 16.52 -1.68
C VAL A 107 10.07 15.14 -2.30
N LEU A 108 11.13 14.48 -1.86
CA LEU A 108 11.38 13.07 -2.16
C LEU A 108 10.77 12.22 -1.05
N VAL A 109 9.85 11.34 -1.40
CA VAL A 109 9.21 10.40 -0.47
C VAL A 109 9.77 9.01 -0.75
N ILE A 110 10.31 8.33 0.25
CA ILE A 110 10.92 7.00 0.10
C ILE A 110 10.37 6.08 1.17
N GLY A 111 9.85 4.92 0.79
CA GLY A 111 9.48 3.85 1.71
C GLY A 111 10.37 2.66 1.47
N VAL A 112 10.89 2.04 2.53
CA VAL A 112 11.83 0.93 2.42
C VAL A 112 11.65 -0.05 3.58
N GLU A 113 11.85 -1.34 3.29
CA GLU A 113 11.97 -2.37 4.30
C GLU A 113 13.05 -3.39 3.90
N LYS A 114 13.83 -3.84 4.89
CA LYS A 114 14.78 -4.95 4.75
C LYS A 114 14.49 -5.99 5.83
N MET A 115 13.49 -6.81 5.55
CA MET A 115 12.87 -7.75 6.50
C MET A 115 13.65 -9.06 6.59
N THR A 116 14.32 -9.50 5.52
CA THR A 116 14.91 -10.84 5.49
C THR A 116 16.22 -10.96 6.27
N ASP A 117 16.75 -9.88 6.86
CA ASP A 117 18.03 -9.93 7.61
C ASP A 117 17.90 -10.61 8.98
N VAL A 118 16.67 -10.94 9.40
CA VAL A 118 16.37 -11.69 10.63
C VAL A 118 15.48 -12.89 10.32
N SER A 119 15.24 -13.74 11.32
CA SER A 119 14.41 -14.94 11.14
C SER A 119 12.94 -14.59 10.88
N ALA A 120 12.19 -15.51 10.27
CA ALA A 120 10.75 -15.32 10.04
C ALA A 120 9.97 -15.09 11.36
N ASP A 121 10.41 -15.70 12.46
CA ASP A 121 9.81 -15.52 13.78
C ASP A 121 10.08 -14.11 14.32
N ASP A 122 11.29 -13.58 14.12
CA ASP A 122 11.64 -12.20 14.49
C ASP A 122 10.86 -11.20 13.66
N VAL A 123 10.71 -11.41 12.34
CA VAL A 123 9.85 -10.59 11.47
C VAL A 123 8.40 -10.62 11.97
N SER A 124 7.86 -11.80 12.27
CA SER A 124 6.50 -11.97 12.78
C SER A 124 6.29 -11.22 14.11
N SER A 125 7.26 -11.32 15.02
CA SER A 125 7.27 -10.62 16.31
C SER A 125 7.37 -9.09 16.17
N ALA A 126 8.17 -8.62 15.20
CA ALA A 126 8.36 -7.20 14.90
C ALA A 126 7.10 -6.59 14.27
N LEU A 127 6.46 -7.30 13.35
CA LEU A 127 5.18 -6.89 12.74
C LEU A 127 4.10 -6.71 13.81
N MET A 128 4.08 -7.53 14.85
CA MET A 128 3.17 -7.38 16.00
C MET A 128 3.34 -6.06 16.77
N GLY A 129 4.34 -5.22 16.47
CA GLY A 129 4.40 -3.83 16.93
C GLY A 129 3.27 -2.95 16.39
N ALA A 130 2.55 -3.39 15.35
CA ALA A 130 1.36 -2.69 14.81
C ALA A 130 0.03 -3.09 15.48
N ALA A 131 0.05 -3.97 16.48
CA ALA A 131 -1.10 -4.36 17.29
C ALA A 131 -0.94 -3.87 18.73
N ASP A 132 -2.00 -3.96 19.54
CA ASP A 132 -1.95 -3.52 20.93
C ASP A 132 -1.12 -4.50 21.78
N SER A 133 -0.07 -3.98 22.42
CA SER A 133 0.87 -4.78 23.21
C SER A 133 0.29 -5.29 24.54
N GLU A 134 -0.77 -4.66 25.05
CA GLU A 134 -1.40 -4.99 26.33
C GLU A 134 -2.69 -5.79 26.15
N LYS A 135 -3.40 -5.63 25.02
CA LYS A 135 -4.67 -6.29 24.75
C LYS A 135 -4.54 -7.47 23.77
N ASP A 136 -3.84 -7.27 22.65
CA ASP A 136 -3.78 -8.28 21.59
C ASP A 136 -2.63 -9.26 21.84
N ARG A 137 -1.43 -8.73 22.11
CA ARG A 137 -0.20 -9.52 22.22
C ARG A 137 -0.23 -10.58 23.34
N PRO A 138 -0.79 -10.34 24.55
CA PRO A 138 -0.82 -11.35 25.61
C PRO A 138 -1.66 -12.59 25.27
N SER A 139 -2.57 -12.47 24.31
CA SER A 139 -3.39 -13.59 23.81
C SER A 139 -2.61 -14.55 22.91
N GLY A 140 -1.33 -14.26 22.62
CA GLY A 140 -0.50 -15.04 21.70
C GLY A 140 -0.87 -14.85 20.23
N LEU A 141 -1.65 -13.80 19.92
CA LEU A 141 -2.04 -13.49 18.55
C LEU A 141 -0.84 -13.05 17.72
N THR A 142 -0.78 -13.54 16.49
CA THR A 142 0.06 -13.01 15.41
C THR A 142 -0.82 -12.19 14.46
N PHE A 143 -0.22 -11.43 13.54
CA PHE A 143 -0.99 -10.68 12.52
C PHE A 143 -1.87 -11.59 11.65
N PRO A 144 -1.37 -12.74 11.14
CA PRO A 144 -2.23 -13.74 10.52
C PRO A 144 -3.33 -14.25 11.45
N GLY A 145 -3.07 -14.37 12.75
CA GLY A 145 -4.07 -14.72 13.77
C GLY A 145 -5.21 -13.71 13.86
N ILE A 146 -4.89 -12.41 13.92
CA ILE A 146 -5.87 -11.32 13.93
C ILE A 146 -6.75 -11.36 12.68
N PHE A 147 -6.14 -11.45 11.49
CA PHE A 147 -6.92 -11.53 10.24
C PHE A 147 -7.64 -12.88 10.07
N GLY A 148 -7.18 -13.94 10.73
CA GLY A 148 -7.92 -15.21 10.84
C GLY A 148 -9.22 -15.07 11.62
N LEU A 149 -9.22 -14.30 12.72
CA LEU A 149 -10.44 -13.96 13.47
C LEU A 149 -11.39 -13.11 12.63
N ILE A 150 -10.87 -12.09 11.94
CA ILE A 150 -11.64 -11.23 11.03
C ILE A 150 -12.30 -12.07 9.92
N ALA A 151 -11.53 -12.93 9.24
CA ALA A 151 -12.04 -13.82 8.21
C ALA A 151 -13.07 -14.81 8.75
N SER A 152 -12.83 -15.40 9.91
CA SER A 152 -13.80 -16.30 10.56
C SER A 152 -15.12 -15.59 10.85
N ARG A 153 -15.07 -14.35 11.36
CA ARG A 153 -16.26 -13.55 11.62
C ARG A 153 -17.00 -13.19 10.34
N TYR A 154 -16.27 -12.75 9.31
CA TYR A 154 -16.84 -12.40 8.01
C TYR A 154 -17.52 -13.60 7.33
N MET A 155 -16.86 -14.77 7.33
CA MET A 155 -17.44 -16.01 6.79
C MET A 155 -18.70 -16.43 7.56
N HIS A 156 -18.72 -16.28 8.88
CA HIS A 156 -19.89 -16.58 9.70
C HIS A 156 -21.07 -15.65 9.39
N GLU A 157 -20.81 -14.36 9.17
CA GLU A 157 -21.84 -13.33 8.98
C GLU A 157 -22.42 -13.32 7.56
N TYR A 158 -21.57 -13.46 6.55
CA TYR A 158 -21.94 -13.31 5.14
C TYR A 158 -21.94 -14.61 4.34
N GLY A 159 -21.56 -15.74 4.94
CA GLY A 159 -21.56 -17.05 4.28
C GLY A 159 -20.47 -17.23 3.21
N LEU A 160 -19.41 -16.40 3.24
CA LEU A 160 -18.25 -16.56 2.36
C LEU A 160 -17.64 -17.95 2.55
N THR A 161 -17.41 -18.68 1.45
CA THR A 161 -16.80 -20.01 1.49
C THR A 161 -15.28 -19.93 1.46
N ARG A 162 -14.59 -21.01 1.86
CA ARG A 162 -13.14 -21.04 1.73
C ARG A 162 -12.73 -21.06 0.26
N GLU A 163 -13.48 -21.76 -0.59
CA GLU A 163 -13.26 -21.84 -2.03
C GLU A 163 -13.33 -20.46 -2.68
N ASP A 164 -14.31 -19.65 -2.27
CA ASP A 164 -14.43 -18.26 -2.71
C ASP A 164 -13.20 -17.42 -2.33
N LEU A 165 -12.78 -17.48 -1.06
CA LEU A 165 -11.64 -16.69 -0.59
C LEU A 165 -10.34 -16.99 -1.37
N SER A 166 -10.18 -18.22 -1.87
CA SER A 166 -9.03 -18.61 -2.70
C SER A 166 -8.93 -17.86 -4.03
N LEU A 167 -10.05 -17.35 -4.57
CA LEU A 167 -10.05 -16.62 -5.83
C LEU A 167 -9.20 -15.35 -5.75
N VAL A 168 -9.20 -14.69 -4.59
CA VAL A 168 -8.46 -13.44 -4.37
C VAL A 168 -6.98 -13.62 -4.70
N SER A 169 -6.32 -14.60 -4.06
CA SER A 169 -4.89 -14.86 -4.32
C SER A 169 -4.63 -15.35 -5.73
N ALA A 170 -5.53 -16.15 -6.33
CA ALA A 170 -5.35 -16.62 -7.71
C ALA A 170 -5.37 -15.45 -8.71
N VAL A 171 -6.28 -14.49 -8.52
CA VAL A 171 -6.37 -13.26 -9.32
C VAL A 171 -5.10 -12.42 -9.18
N HIS A 172 -4.63 -12.16 -7.95
CA HIS A 172 -3.42 -11.37 -7.71
C HIS A 172 -2.17 -12.00 -8.34
N HIS A 173 -1.98 -13.32 -8.20
CA HIS A 173 -0.88 -14.03 -8.84
C HIS A 173 -0.90 -13.95 -10.37
N ARG A 174 -2.09 -14.01 -10.99
CA ARG A 174 -2.22 -13.84 -12.43
C ARG A 174 -1.91 -12.40 -12.88
N GLN A 175 -2.36 -11.41 -12.12
CA GLN A 175 -2.07 -9.99 -12.39
C GLN A 175 -0.56 -9.67 -12.25
N ALA A 176 0.14 -10.32 -11.31
CA ALA A 176 1.57 -10.12 -11.07
C ALA A 176 2.51 -10.66 -12.16
N MET A 177 2.04 -11.56 -13.06
CA MET A 177 2.93 -12.22 -14.03
C MET A 177 3.67 -11.22 -14.94
N GLU A 178 2.97 -10.19 -15.38
CA GLU A 178 3.49 -9.15 -16.28
C GLU A 178 4.23 -8.04 -15.54
N ASN A 179 4.09 -7.97 -14.20
CA ASN A 179 4.74 -6.96 -13.40
C ASN A 179 6.24 -7.29 -13.20
N PRO A 180 7.18 -6.50 -13.77
CA PRO A 180 8.60 -6.79 -13.64
C PRO A 180 9.12 -6.62 -12.20
N PHE A 181 8.39 -5.90 -11.35
CA PHE A 181 8.77 -5.60 -9.98
C PHE A 181 8.18 -6.59 -8.95
N ALA A 182 7.32 -7.52 -9.39
CA ALA A 182 6.70 -8.49 -8.49
C ALA A 182 7.68 -9.55 -7.98
N GLN A 183 7.50 -9.93 -6.71
CA GLN A 183 8.17 -11.06 -6.07
C GLN A 183 7.73 -12.39 -6.71
N PHE A 184 6.42 -12.60 -6.84
CA PHE A 184 5.85 -13.80 -7.46
C PHE A 184 5.32 -13.49 -8.86
N ARG A 185 5.96 -14.08 -9.87
CA ARG A 185 5.61 -13.90 -11.29
C ARG A 185 5.10 -15.20 -11.91
N SER A 186 4.23 -15.88 -11.18
CA SER A 186 3.63 -17.16 -11.56
C SER A 186 2.15 -17.18 -11.18
N SER A 187 1.32 -17.64 -12.12
CA SER A 187 -0.09 -17.91 -11.86
C SER A 187 -0.27 -19.16 -11.01
N ILE A 188 -1.29 -19.15 -10.14
CA ILE A 188 -1.71 -20.29 -9.32
C ILE A 188 -3.23 -20.46 -9.43
N THR A 189 -3.75 -21.64 -9.10
CA THR A 189 -5.19 -21.90 -9.11
C THR A 189 -5.81 -21.74 -7.72
N PRO A 190 -7.13 -21.48 -7.61
CA PRO A 190 -7.82 -21.43 -6.32
C PRO A 190 -7.66 -22.72 -5.49
N GLU A 191 -7.57 -23.88 -6.14
CA GLU A 191 -7.33 -25.18 -5.49
C GLU A 191 -5.91 -25.26 -4.90
N THR A 192 -4.93 -24.63 -5.55
CA THR A 192 -3.57 -24.54 -5.02
C THR A 192 -3.56 -23.69 -3.74
N VAL A 193 -4.31 -22.58 -3.75
CA VAL A 193 -4.48 -21.70 -2.58
C VAL A 193 -5.16 -22.45 -1.43
N SER A 194 -6.28 -23.15 -1.71
CA SER A 194 -7.05 -23.88 -0.69
C SER A 194 -6.32 -25.10 -0.12
N ARG A 195 -5.29 -25.61 -0.79
CA ARG A 195 -4.45 -26.72 -0.31
C ARG A 195 -3.13 -26.28 0.32
N SER A 196 -2.80 -24.99 0.28
CA SER A 196 -1.56 -24.47 0.88
C SER A 196 -1.56 -24.62 2.41
N PRO A 197 -0.40 -24.62 3.09
CA PRO A 197 -0.33 -24.83 4.54
C PRO A 197 -1.27 -23.90 5.32
N LEU A 198 -1.95 -24.42 6.35
CA LEU A 198 -2.77 -23.61 7.24
C LEU A 198 -1.86 -22.73 8.11
N ILE A 199 -2.17 -21.43 8.22
CA ILE A 199 -1.42 -20.50 9.07
C ILE A 199 -2.26 -20.10 10.27
N ALA A 200 -3.46 -19.56 10.03
CA ALA A 200 -4.40 -19.17 11.07
C ALA A 200 -5.81 -19.32 10.52
N HIS A 201 -6.59 -20.26 11.04
CA HIS A 201 -7.90 -20.58 10.47
C HIS A 201 -8.75 -19.31 10.24
N PRO A 202 -9.34 -19.10 9.04
CA PRO A 202 -9.36 -19.98 7.85
C PRO A 202 -8.22 -19.74 6.85
N LEU A 203 -7.32 -18.80 7.15
CA LEU A 203 -6.23 -18.36 6.30
C LEU A 203 -5.11 -19.39 6.19
N ARG A 204 -4.67 -19.58 4.96
CA ARG A 204 -3.56 -20.44 4.55
C ARG A 204 -2.39 -19.59 4.06
N LEU A 205 -1.26 -20.21 3.81
CA LEU A 205 -0.02 -19.54 3.40
C LEU A 205 -0.23 -18.64 2.17
N LEU A 206 -1.02 -19.11 1.20
CA LEU A 206 -1.31 -18.35 -0.01
C LEU A 206 -2.45 -17.32 0.17
N ASP A 207 -3.01 -17.15 1.36
CA ASP A 207 -3.85 -16.00 1.70
C ASP A 207 -3.04 -14.84 2.28
N CYS A 208 -1.83 -15.09 2.76
CA CYS A 208 -0.97 -14.11 3.41
C CYS A 208 0.00 -13.48 2.41
N SER A 209 0.23 -12.17 2.50
CA SER A 209 1.32 -11.52 1.79
C SER A 209 2.68 -12.07 2.25
N PRO A 210 3.67 -12.18 1.35
CA PRO A 210 5.00 -12.67 1.71
C PRO A 210 5.77 -11.63 2.54
N VAL A 211 6.82 -12.09 3.21
CA VAL A 211 7.90 -11.22 3.67
C VAL A 211 8.69 -10.75 2.44
N SER A 212 8.93 -9.45 2.36
CA SER A 212 9.59 -8.85 1.19
C SER A 212 10.54 -7.73 1.62
N ASP A 213 11.73 -7.75 1.04
CA ASP A 213 12.61 -6.60 0.98
C ASP A 213 12.26 -5.75 -0.25
N GLY A 214 12.40 -4.44 -0.11
CA GLY A 214 12.27 -3.53 -1.23
C GLY A 214 12.08 -2.08 -0.82
N ALA A 215 12.17 -1.19 -1.81
CA ALA A 215 11.88 0.22 -1.65
C ALA A 215 11.05 0.76 -2.81
N ALA A 216 10.28 1.81 -2.53
CA ALA A 216 9.55 2.60 -3.50
C ALA A 216 9.72 4.07 -3.17
N ALA A 217 9.88 4.91 -4.20
CA ALA A 217 10.10 6.33 -4.03
C ALA A 217 9.32 7.14 -5.07
N VAL A 218 8.89 8.32 -4.68
CA VAL A 218 8.26 9.31 -5.57
C VAL A 218 8.81 10.70 -5.30
N VAL A 219 8.77 11.54 -6.32
CA VAL A 219 9.07 12.97 -6.19
C VAL A 219 7.77 13.74 -6.37
N LEU A 220 7.37 14.46 -5.32
CA LEU A 220 6.20 15.34 -5.32
C LEU A 220 6.66 16.79 -5.40
N SER A 221 6.00 17.62 -6.22
CA SER A 221 6.40 19.01 -6.40
C SER A 221 5.23 19.96 -6.64
N THR A 222 5.38 21.18 -6.14
CA THR A 222 4.55 22.34 -6.48
C THR A 222 5.27 23.30 -7.44
N LYS A 223 6.58 23.08 -7.68
CA LYS A 223 7.44 23.86 -8.58
C LYS A 223 7.46 23.28 -10.00
N PHE A 224 7.54 21.96 -10.11
CA PHE A 224 7.61 21.25 -11.39
C PHE A 224 6.27 20.60 -11.72
N VAL A 225 5.94 20.53 -13.01
CA VAL A 225 4.67 20.04 -13.53
C VAL A 225 4.86 18.67 -14.17
N SER A 226 3.89 17.78 -13.99
CA SER A 226 3.77 16.52 -14.71
C SER A 226 2.30 16.21 -15.06
N PRO A 227 2.04 15.25 -15.95
CA PRO A 227 0.69 14.79 -16.27
C PRO A 227 -0.07 14.20 -15.09
N LEU A 228 0.62 13.77 -14.03
CA LEU A 228 0.01 13.16 -12.85
C LEU A 228 0.05 14.14 -11.69
N ARG A 229 -1.09 14.39 -11.05
CA ARG A 229 -1.17 15.19 -9.82
C ARG A 229 -2.02 14.50 -8.77
N LEU A 230 -1.78 14.82 -7.51
CA LEU A 230 -2.69 14.42 -6.43
C LEU A 230 -3.94 15.29 -6.49
N ALA A 231 -5.11 14.64 -6.53
CA ALA A 231 -6.42 15.28 -6.39
C ALA A 231 -6.85 15.32 -4.92
N ALA A 232 -6.48 14.31 -4.14
CA ALA A 232 -6.73 14.26 -2.70
C ALA A 232 -5.67 13.43 -1.97
N SER A 233 -5.46 13.75 -0.70
CA SER A 233 -4.60 13.00 0.22
C SER A 233 -5.18 13.10 1.63
N GLN A 234 -5.83 12.04 2.08
CA GLN A 234 -6.55 12.03 3.35
C GLN A 234 -6.18 10.84 4.21
N THR A 235 -6.30 11.03 5.53
CA THR A 235 -6.03 9.99 6.53
C THR A 235 -7.16 9.90 7.54
N SER A 236 -7.29 8.72 8.14
CA SER A 236 -8.14 8.48 9.31
C SER A 236 -7.51 7.44 10.24
N THR A 237 -8.06 7.34 11.44
CA THR A 237 -7.61 6.45 12.52
C THR A 237 -8.80 5.82 13.22
N ASP A 238 -8.63 4.59 13.66
CA ASP A 238 -9.60 3.82 14.45
C ASP A 238 -8.87 3.12 15.62
N HIS A 239 -9.59 2.30 16.38
CA HIS A 239 -9.06 1.53 17.49
C HIS A 239 -7.88 0.65 17.06
N LEU A 240 -6.80 0.74 17.85
CA LEU A 240 -5.58 -0.06 17.69
C LEU A 240 -5.87 -1.56 17.88
N SER A 241 -6.47 -1.92 19.04
CA SER A 241 -6.84 -3.30 19.33
C SER A 241 -8.15 -3.66 18.63
N VAL A 242 -8.18 -4.88 18.07
CA VAL A 242 -9.42 -5.45 17.52
C VAL A 242 -10.47 -5.75 18.59
N VAL A 243 -10.08 -5.83 19.86
CA VAL A 243 -10.99 -6.08 21.00
C VAL A 243 -11.90 -4.88 21.28
N ASP A 244 -11.43 -3.66 20.98
CA ASP A 244 -12.18 -2.43 21.25
C ASP A 244 -13.17 -2.09 20.11
N ARG A 245 -13.18 -2.87 19.03
CA ARG A 245 -13.96 -2.54 17.82
C ARG A 245 -15.40 -3.02 17.91
N LEU A 246 -16.29 -2.21 17.35
CA LEU A 246 -17.71 -2.54 17.22
C LEU A 246 -17.96 -3.63 16.17
N SER A 247 -17.14 -3.68 15.12
CA SER A 247 -17.19 -4.70 14.08
C SER A 247 -15.78 -5.15 13.69
N LEU A 248 -15.65 -6.44 13.37
CA LEU A 248 -14.42 -7.00 12.80
C LEU A 248 -14.47 -7.09 11.28
N THR A 249 -15.64 -6.92 10.67
CA THR A 249 -15.88 -7.15 9.24
C THR A 249 -15.99 -5.85 8.45
N SER A 250 -15.57 -4.74 9.05
CA SER A 250 -15.55 -3.41 8.46
C SER A 250 -14.48 -2.58 9.18
N PHE A 251 -13.87 -1.65 8.45
CA PHE A 251 -12.82 -0.76 8.88
C PHE A 251 -13.29 0.69 8.77
N PRO A 252 -13.80 1.29 9.87
CA PRO A 252 -14.24 2.69 9.88
C PRO A 252 -13.17 3.68 9.38
N ALA A 253 -11.89 3.45 9.69
CA ALA A 253 -10.81 4.29 9.18
C ALA A 253 -10.75 4.32 7.65
N THR A 254 -11.06 3.22 6.97
CA THR A 254 -11.14 3.15 5.50
C THR A 254 -12.30 3.98 4.97
N GLN A 255 -13.49 3.84 5.58
CA GLN A 255 -14.68 4.60 5.20
C GLN A 255 -14.47 6.10 5.36
N ASP A 256 -13.99 6.53 6.54
CA ASP A 256 -13.73 7.92 6.88
C ASP A 256 -12.68 8.55 5.95
N ALA A 257 -11.57 7.83 5.69
CA ALA A 257 -10.52 8.34 4.81
C ALA A 257 -11.00 8.44 3.35
N CYS A 258 -11.82 7.49 2.90
CA CYS A 258 -12.42 7.50 1.56
C CYS A 258 -13.39 8.67 1.40
N GLU A 259 -14.31 8.84 2.35
CA GLU A 259 -15.27 9.95 2.34
C GLU A 259 -14.54 11.30 2.28
N ARG A 260 -13.54 11.51 3.14
CA ARG A 260 -12.73 12.74 3.13
C ARG A 260 -12.00 12.94 1.81
N ALA A 261 -11.45 11.89 1.21
CA ALA A 261 -10.71 12.00 -0.04
C ALA A 261 -11.63 12.36 -1.22
N LEU A 262 -12.82 11.77 -1.27
CA LEU A 262 -13.84 12.10 -2.27
C LEU A 262 -14.36 13.53 -2.08
N GLN A 263 -14.57 13.96 -0.83
CA GLN A 263 -14.94 15.35 -0.51
C GLN A 263 -13.84 16.35 -0.90
N GLU A 264 -12.56 16.07 -0.60
CA GLU A 264 -11.44 16.94 -0.95
C GLU A 264 -11.26 17.07 -2.47
N SER A 265 -11.45 15.97 -3.20
CA SER A 265 -11.28 15.95 -4.67
C SER A 265 -12.53 16.39 -5.43
N GLU A 266 -13.66 16.58 -4.74
CA GLU A 266 -14.98 16.85 -5.33
C GLU A 266 -15.41 15.77 -6.35
N LEU A 267 -15.08 14.51 -6.07
CA LEU A 267 -15.35 13.36 -6.93
C LEU A 267 -16.44 12.44 -6.36
N HIS A 268 -17.05 11.66 -7.25
CA HIS A 268 -17.86 10.51 -6.89
C HIS A 268 -17.05 9.22 -7.00
N LEU A 269 -17.45 8.18 -6.26
CA LEU A 269 -16.80 6.88 -6.30
C LEU A 269 -16.75 6.29 -7.72
N ALA A 270 -17.77 6.57 -8.54
CA ALA A 270 -17.87 6.12 -9.92
C ALA A 270 -16.81 6.74 -10.86
N ASP A 271 -16.14 7.82 -10.46
CA ASP A 271 -15.08 8.46 -11.24
C ASP A 271 -13.75 7.70 -11.14
N ILE A 272 -13.61 6.79 -10.16
CA ILE A 272 -12.39 6.03 -9.90
C ILE A 272 -12.36 4.77 -10.79
N SER A 273 -11.40 4.69 -11.72
CA SER A 273 -11.25 3.55 -12.63
C SER A 273 -10.10 2.60 -12.25
N ALA A 274 -9.09 3.11 -11.53
CA ALA A 274 -7.94 2.35 -11.06
C ALA A 274 -7.88 2.32 -9.54
N LEU A 275 -7.85 1.12 -8.95
CA LEU A 275 -7.79 0.95 -7.50
C LEU A 275 -6.66 0.01 -7.10
N GLU A 276 -5.79 0.47 -6.21
CA GLU A 276 -4.81 -0.35 -5.49
C GLU A 276 -5.15 -0.34 -3.99
N THR A 277 -5.58 -1.47 -3.45
CA THR A 277 -6.00 -1.65 -2.06
C THR A 277 -4.98 -2.44 -1.25
N HIS A 278 -5.04 -2.30 0.07
CA HIS A 278 -4.18 -3.01 1.01
C HIS A 278 -4.66 -4.45 1.26
N ASP A 279 -4.23 -5.39 0.41
CA ASP A 279 -4.59 -6.82 0.43
C ASP A 279 -3.54 -7.69 1.17
N CYS A 280 -3.06 -7.27 2.34
CA CYS A 280 -2.08 -8.04 3.12
C CYS A 280 -2.57 -9.46 3.46
N PHE A 281 -3.89 -9.62 3.56
CA PHE A 281 -4.57 -10.91 3.59
C PHE A 281 -5.74 -10.92 2.60
N SER A 282 -6.08 -12.09 2.07
CA SER A 282 -7.18 -12.23 1.10
C SER A 282 -8.52 -11.66 1.59
N ILE A 283 -8.81 -11.79 2.89
CA ILE A 283 -10.02 -11.21 3.48
C ILE A 283 -10.02 -9.68 3.49
N ALA A 284 -8.86 -9.06 3.71
CA ALA A 284 -8.73 -7.61 3.72
C ALA A 284 -9.10 -7.03 2.35
N ALA A 285 -8.72 -7.73 1.28
CA ALA A 285 -9.06 -7.35 -0.09
C ALA A 285 -10.58 -7.25 -0.32
N LEU A 286 -11.36 -8.15 0.31
CA LEU A 286 -12.82 -8.15 0.24
C LEU A 286 -13.42 -7.00 1.05
N ILE A 287 -13.07 -6.91 2.35
CA ILE A 287 -13.60 -5.88 3.25
C ILE A 287 -13.27 -4.48 2.72
N ASN A 288 -12.06 -4.25 2.20
CA ASN A 288 -11.68 -2.97 1.62
C ASN A 288 -12.58 -2.55 0.46
N LEU A 289 -13.00 -3.47 -0.42
CA LEU A 289 -13.90 -3.13 -1.52
C LEU A 289 -15.27 -2.69 -1.02
N GLU A 290 -15.71 -3.22 0.12
CA GLU A 290 -17.01 -2.90 0.74
C GLU A 290 -16.94 -1.56 1.45
N ASP A 291 -15.91 -1.36 2.28
CA ASP A 291 -15.71 -0.10 3.01
C ASP A 291 -15.40 1.08 2.09
N LEU A 292 -14.80 0.84 0.93
CA LEU A 292 -14.63 1.86 -0.11
C LEU A 292 -15.92 2.11 -0.91
N GLY A 293 -16.94 1.25 -0.78
CA GLY A 293 -18.24 1.38 -1.46
C GLY A 293 -18.32 0.76 -2.86
N PHE A 294 -17.31 0.00 -3.30
CA PHE A 294 -17.31 -0.68 -4.61
C PHE A 294 -18.12 -1.99 -4.61
N ALA A 295 -18.48 -2.48 -3.43
CA ALA A 295 -19.42 -3.56 -3.26
C ALA A 295 -20.27 -3.38 -2.00
N ASP A 296 -21.43 -4.02 -1.96
CA ASP A 296 -22.24 -4.09 -0.75
C ASP A 296 -21.59 -5.06 0.25
N PRO A 297 -21.77 -4.86 1.58
CA PRO A 297 -21.25 -5.77 2.59
C PRO A 297 -21.62 -7.23 2.32
N GLY A 298 -20.62 -8.12 2.29
CA GLY A 298 -20.80 -9.54 1.98
C GLY A 298 -20.75 -9.93 0.51
N ASP A 299 -20.70 -8.98 -0.43
CA ASP A 299 -20.77 -9.26 -1.88
C ASP A 299 -19.52 -8.85 -2.68
N SER A 300 -18.46 -8.37 -2.03
CA SER A 300 -17.21 -8.00 -2.71
C SER A 300 -16.55 -9.16 -3.48
N ILE A 301 -16.81 -10.40 -3.09
CA ILE A 301 -16.30 -11.58 -3.79
C ILE A 301 -16.74 -11.63 -5.27
N ARG A 302 -17.89 -11.03 -5.62
CA ARG A 302 -18.35 -10.94 -7.03
C ARG A 302 -17.32 -10.28 -7.93
N VAL A 303 -16.57 -9.30 -7.41
CA VAL A 303 -15.50 -8.61 -8.14
C VAL A 303 -14.38 -9.58 -8.48
N TYR A 304 -13.96 -10.42 -7.53
CA TYR A 304 -12.90 -11.39 -7.74
C TYR A 304 -13.32 -12.59 -8.60
N ARG A 305 -14.58 -13.04 -8.53
CA ARG A 305 -15.13 -14.04 -9.47
C ARG A 305 -15.07 -13.53 -10.91
N ARG A 306 -15.62 -12.33 -11.15
CA ARG A 306 -15.57 -11.64 -12.45
C ARG A 306 -14.14 -11.52 -12.98
N LEU A 307 -13.23 -11.01 -12.14
CA LEU A 307 -11.83 -10.87 -12.50
C LEU A 307 -11.24 -12.23 -12.85
N TYR A 308 -11.47 -13.27 -12.04
CA TYR A 308 -10.97 -14.64 -12.28
C TYR A 308 -11.46 -15.22 -13.62
N GLU A 309 -12.70 -14.95 -14.01
CA GLU A 309 -13.29 -15.36 -15.30
C GLU A 309 -12.73 -14.58 -16.50
N GLY A 310 -11.93 -13.53 -16.25
CA GLY A 310 -11.28 -12.73 -17.29
C GLY A 310 -12.14 -11.56 -17.77
N GLU A 311 -13.25 -11.27 -17.10
CA GLU A 311 -14.11 -10.15 -17.43
C GLU A 311 -13.48 -8.81 -17.00
N THR A 312 -13.39 -7.90 -17.97
CA THR A 312 -12.94 -6.51 -17.75
C THR A 312 -14.14 -5.65 -17.38
N GLY A 313 -14.13 -5.10 -16.16
CA GLY A 313 -15.10 -4.09 -15.73
C GLY A 313 -14.52 -2.67 -15.81
N PRO A 314 -15.34 -1.64 -15.52
CA PRO A 314 -14.89 -0.24 -15.49
C PRO A 314 -13.89 0.03 -14.36
N LEU A 315 -13.94 -0.77 -13.30
CA LEU A 315 -13.01 -0.73 -12.19
C LEU A 315 -11.98 -1.85 -12.31
N SER A 316 -10.72 -1.44 -12.30
CA SER A 316 -9.58 -2.32 -12.12
C SER A 316 -9.13 -2.32 -10.65
N VAL A 317 -8.78 -3.50 -10.15
CA VAL A 317 -8.39 -3.70 -8.74
C VAL A 317 -7.06 -4.43 -8.71
N ASN A 318 -6.10 -3.88 -7.97
CA ASN A 318 -4.79 -4.47 -7.68
C ASN A 318 -4.07 -5.02 -8.92
N ARG A 319 -4.11 -4.28 -10.03
CA ARG A 319 -3.61 -4.78 -11.34
C ARG A 319 -2.12 -5.10 -11.33
N SER A 320 -1.38 -4.53 -10.38
CA SER A 320 0.03 -4.85 -10.09
C SER A 320 0.27 -6.26 -9.51
N GLY A 321 -0.79 -6.96 -9.08
CA GLY A 321 -0.72 -8.18 -8.29
C GLY A 321 -0.86 -7.97 -6.78
N GLY A 322 -1.19 -6.75 -6.33
CA GLY A 322 -1.41 -6.41 -4.93
C GLY A 322 -0.21 -6.70 -4.03
N LEU A 323 -0.42 -6.67 -2.73
CA LEU A 323 0.57 -7.06 -1.71
C LEU A 323 0.84 -8.56 -1.79
N LYS A 324 -0.19 -9.38 -2.09
CA LYS A 324 -0.08 -10.84 -2.08
C LYS A 324 0.95 -11.39 -3.07
N ALA A 325 1.00 -10.86 -4.29
CA ALA A 325 1.85 -11.39 -5.36
C ALA A 325 2.98 -10.43 -5.76
N CYS A 326 2.76 -9.11 -5.73
CA CYS A 326 3.85 -8.15 -5.96
C CYS A 326 4.88 -8.18 -4.83
N GLY A 327 4.45 -8.44 -3.59
CA GLY A 327 5.28 -8.39 -2.39
C GLY A 327 4.85 -7.25 -1.46
N HIS A 328 5.22 -7.34 -0.19
CA HIS A 328 4.81 -6.41 0.85
C HIS A 328 5.97 -5.96 1.76
N PRO A 329 6.97 -5.20 1.24
CA PRO A 329 7.84 -4.40 2.09
C PRO A 329 6.96 -3.33 2.70
N VAL A 330 6.65 -3.48 4.00
CA VAL A 330 5.47 -2.85 4.62
C VAL A 330 5.43 -1.34 4.38
N SER A 331 6.56 -0.67 4.55
CA SER A 331 6.66 0.79 4.43
C SER A 331 6.77 1.31 2.99
N ALA A 332 7.20 0.47 2.04
CA ALA A 332 7.24 0.82 0.61
C ALA A 332 5.85 0.72 -0.05
N THR A 333 4.95 -0.03 0.58
CA THR A 333 3.68 -0.45 -0.04
C THR A 333 2.77 0.71 -0.41
N GLY A 334 2.53 1.65 0.50
CA GLY A 334 1.66 2.81 0.22
C GLY A 334 2.16 3.68 -0.94
N ILE A 335 3.48 3.80 -1.09
CA ILE A 335 4.10 4.52 -2.20
C ILE A 335 3.99 3.72 -3.49
N LYS A 336 4.31 2.42 -3.45
CA LYS A 336 4.13 1.50 -4.58
C LYS A 336 2.69 1.52 -5.12
N GLN A 337 1.68 1.58 -4.24
CA GLN A 337 0.28 1.65 -4.67
C GLN A 337 -0.01 2.92 -5.48
N LEU A 338 0.49 4.09 -5.05
CA LEU A 338 0.38 5.33 -5.83
C LEU A 338 1.11 5.23 -7.17
N ILE A 339 2.31 4.64 -7.18
CA ILE A 339 3.09 4.42 -8.40
C ILE A 339 2.30 3.55 -9.40
N ASP A 340 1.72 2.45 -8.94
CA ASP A 340 1.00 1.52 -9.81
C ASP A 340 -0.31 2.10 -10.34
N VAL A 341 -1.02 2.89 -9.52
CA VAL A 341 -2.15 3.73 -9.99
C VAL A 341 -1.67 4.66 -11.11
N GLY A 342 -0.56 5.39 -10.91
CA GLY A 342 -0.02 6.31 -11.91
C GLY A 342 0.40 5.63 -13.23
N LYS A 343 1.04 4.45 -13.16
CA LYS A 343 1.35 3.62 -14.34
C LYS A 343 0.07 3.22 -15.07
N GLN A 344 -0.95 2.82 -14.32
CA GLN A 344 -2.21 2.38 -14.88
C GLN A 344 -2.96 3.52 -15.58
N LEU A 345 -3.12 4.68 -14.94
CA LEU A 345 -3.78 5.84 -15.55
C LEU A 345 -3.05 6.28 -16.82
N THR A 346 -1.71 6.30 -16.81
CA THR A 346 -0.90 6.60 -18.00
C THR A 346 -1.11 5.56 -19.12
N THR A 347 -1.18 4.28 -18.78
CA THR A 347 -1.32 3.19 -19.77
C THR A 347 -2.70 3.16 -20.41
N THR A 348 -3.74 3.40 -19.60
CA THR A 348 -5.15 3.34 -20.03
C THR A 348 -5.64 4.65 -20.64
N GLY A 349 -5.05 5.78 -20.23
CA GLY A 349 -5.57 7.10 -20.53
C GLY A 349 -6.75 7.50 -19.63
N ASP A 350 -7.04 6.71 -18.59
CA ASP A 350 -8.08 7.03 -17.61
C ASP A 350 -7.68 8.23 -16.75
N ARG A 351 -8.70 8.90 -16.18
CA ARG A 351 -8.51 10.16 -15.47
C ARG A 351 -8.20 10.01 -13.99
N PHE A 352 -8.93 9.20 -13.24
CA PHE A 352 -8.79 9.14 -11.78
C PHE A 352 -8.55 7.72 -11.27
N GLY A 353 -7.62 7.61 -10.33
CA GLY A 353 -7.34 6.37 -9.63
C GLY A 353 -7.05 6.60 -8.15
N MET A 354 -7.22 5.56 -7.35
CA MET A 354 -7.16 5.60 -5.89
C MET A 354 -6.16 4.57 -5.36
N ALA A 355 -5.28 5.03 -4.49
CA ALA A 355 -4.42 4.19 -3.66
C ALA A 355 -4.96 4.16 -2.23
N HIS A 356 -5.27 2.97 -1.73
CA HIS A 356 -5.78 2.71 -0.39
C HIS A 356 -4.78 1.88 0.42
N ASN A 357 -4.30 2.44 1.52
CA ASN A 357 -3.27 1.84 2.35
C ASN A 357 -3.61 1.99 3.83
N PHE A 358 -3.47 0.92 4.61
CA PHE A 358 -3.71 0.96 6.04
C PHE A 358 -2.57 0.38 6.87
N GLY A 359 -2.53 0.74 8.15
CA GLY A 359 -1.60 0.22 9.16
C GLY A 359 -2.29 -0.71 10.17
N GLY A 360 -1.60 -1.78 10.56
CA GLY A 360 -2.09 -2.76 11.53
C GLY A 360 -3.34 -3.49 11.01
N ALA A 361 -4.33 -3.70 11.89
CA ALA A 361 -5.63 -4.22 11.49
C ALA A 361 -6.53 -3.11 10.88
N CYS A 362 -5.98 -2.18 10.10
CA CYS A 362 -6.66 -0.93 9.72
C CYS A 362 -6.97 -0.01 10.91
N ALA A 363 -6.03 0.11 11.85
CA ALA A 363 -6.10 1.12 12.93
C ALA A 363 -5.76 2.53 12.41
N THR A 364 -5.06 2.61 11.29
CA THR A 364 -4.84 3.85 10.54
C THR A 364 -5.06 3.58 9.06
N CYS A 365 -5.60 4.55 8.33
CA CYS A 365 -5.82 4.44 6.89
C CYS A 365 -5.44 5.74 6.19
N ALA A 366 -4.91 5.63 4.99
CA ALA A 366 -4.62 6.73 4.09
C ALA A 366 -5.16 6.43 2.69
N ILE A 367 -5.81 7.43 2.10
CA ILE A 367 -6.30 7.44 0.72
C ILE A 367 -5.58 8.53 -0.05
N HIS A 368 -5.05 8.18 -1.21
CA HIS A 368 -4.53 9.14 -2.19
C HIS A 368 -5.26 8.97 -3.51
N ILE A 369 -5.82 10.05 -4.04
CA ILE A 369 -6.43 10.05 -5.37
C ILE A 369 -5.49 10.76 -6.32
N LEU A 370 -5.14 10.08 -7.41
CA LEU A 370 -4.29 10.59 -8.48
C LEU A 370 -5.14 10.96 -9.69
N GLU A 371 -4.89 12.13 -10.26
CA GLU A 371 -5.49 12.60 -11.51
C GLU A 371 -4.46 12.61 -12.63
N ASN A 372 -4.84 12.06 -13.78
CA ASN A 372 -4.13 12.16 -15.04
C ASN A 372 -4.70 13.32 -15.88
N LEU A 373 -3.89 14.36 -16.06
CA LEU A 373 -4.23 15.58 -16.79
C LEU A 373 -4.22 15.40 -18.31
N ASP A 374 -3.58 14.34 -18.81
CA ASP A 374 -3.58 14.01 -20.25
C ASP A 374 -4.83 13.21 -20.66
N ALA A 375 -5.64 12.75 -19.70
CA ALA A 375 -6.90 12.08 -19.97
C ALA A 375 -7.82 13.04 -20.75
N ARG A 376 -8.36 12.56 -21.89
CA ARG A 376 -9.26 13.38 -22.72
C ARG A 376 -10.48 13.77 -21.88
N SER A 377 -10.77 15.07 -21.83
CA SER A 377 -12.01 15.56 -21.22
C SER A 377 -13.19 14.86 -21.87
N ILE A 378 -13.96 14.12 -21.07
CA ILE A 378 -15.28 13.63 -21.49
C ILE A 378 -16.15 14.89 -21.58
N LEU A 379 -16.30 15.40 -22.81
CA LEU A 379 -17.22 16.49 -23.14
C LEU A 379 -18.67 16.03 -22.99
#